data_AF-A0A9P6MLK0-F1
#
_entry.id   AF-A0A9P6MLK0-F1
#
_cell.length_a   1.000
_cell.length_b   1.000
_cell.length_c   1.000
_cell.angle_alpha   90.00
_cell.angle_beta   90.00
_cell.angle_gamma   90.00
#
_symmetry.space_group_name_H-M   'P 1'
#
loop_
_entity.id
_entity.type
_entity.pdbx_description
1 polymer ?
#
loop_
_entity_poly.entity_id
_entity_poly.type
_entity_poly.pdbx_seq_one_letter_code
_entity_poly.pdbx_strand_id
1 'polypeptide(L)' 'MAKARKKQRTHKKVEESENPNAPKTPKTFVMRSGEVNHSVMGLVGDIRRVMEPNTATKLR' A
#
# COMPACT_ATOMS: atom_id res chain seq x y z
N MET A 1 15.84 1.82 27.53
CA MET A 1 14.49 2.26 27.15
C MET A 1 14.14 1.67 25.78
N ALA A 2 13.07 0.88 25.65
CA ALA A 2 12.66 0.31 24.37
C ALA A 2 12.14 1.40 23.43
N LYS A 3 12.63 1.44 22.18
CA LYS A 3 12.23 2.43 21.18
C LYS A 3 10.78 2.19 20.75
N ALA A 4 9.90 3.18 20.95
CA ALA A 4 8.50 3.07 20.53
C ALA A 4 8.38 2.90 19.00
N ARG A 5 7.51 1.97 18.57
CA ARG A 5 7.24 1.72 17.16
C ARG A 5 6.51 2.91 16.55
N LYS A 6 7.14 3.60 15.60
CA LYS A 6 6.50 4.68 14.81
C LYS A 6 5.69 4.08 13.66
N LYS A 7 4.43 4.47 13.52
CA LYS A 7 3.60 4.11 12.35
C LYS A 7 4.19 4.76 11.11
N GLN A 8 4.42 3.97 10.06
CA GLN A 8 4.93 4.44 8.77
C GLN A 8 3.77 4.55 7.78
N ARG A 9 3.82 5.54 6.89
CA ARG A 9 2.81 5.73 5.84
C ARG A 9 2.86 4.57 4.86
N THR A 10 1.71 3.96 4.58
CA THR A 10 1.58 2.76 3.74
C THR A 10 1.46 3.07 2.25
N HIS A 11 0.98 4.27 1.91
CA HIS A 11 0.86 4.74 0.53
C HIS A 11 2.06 5.58 0.11
N LYS A 12 2.48 5.44 -1.16
CA LYS A 12 3.39 6.38 -1.79
C LYS A 12 2.69 7.75 -1.86
N LYS A 13 3.42 8.83 -1.57
CA LYS A 13 2.91 10.18 -1.83
C LYS A 13 2.98 10.35 -3.35
N VAL A 14 1.85 10.19 -4.02
CA VAL A 14 1.70 10.71 -5.37
C VAL A 14 1.66 12.22 -5.20
N GLU A 15 2.40 12.94 -6.03
CA GLU A 15 2.08 14.33 -6.33
C GLU A 15 0.76 14.27 -7.11
N GLU A 16 -0.33 14.13 -6.38
CA GLU A 16 -1.66 14.25 -6.91
C GLU A 16 -1.71 15.67 -7.44
N SER A 17 -1.62 15.81 -8.77
CA SER A 17 -1.84 17.08 -9.47
C SER A 17 -3.02 17.76 -8.80
N GLU A 18 -2.80 18.96 -8.26
CA GLU A 18 -3.75 19.79 -7.50
C GLU A 18 -4.94 20.21 -8.38
N ASN A 19 -5.62 19.26 -9.00
CA ASN A 19 -6.80 19.46 -9.81
C ASN A 19 -8.01 19.14 -8.92
N PRO A 20 -8.69 20.16 -8.35
CA PRO A 20 -9.87 19.95 -7.51
C PRO A 20 -11.05 19.30 -8.24
N ASN A 21 -10.96 19.13 -9.57
CA ASN A 21 -11.93 18.47 -10.45
C ASN A 21 -11.52 17.05 -10.90
N ALA A 22 -10.39 16.51 -10.42
CA ALA A 22 -10.03 15.14 -10.75
C ALA A 22 -11.03 14.16 -10.10
N PRO A 23 -11.59 13.19 -10.86
CA PRO A 23 -12.50 12.21 -10.28
C PRO A 23 -11.77 11.47 -9.15
N LYS A 24 -12.37 11.45 -7.94
CA LYS A 24 -11.84 10.70 -6.79
C LYS A 24 -11.65 9.24 -7.19
N THR A 25 -10.42 8.87 -7.54
CA THR A 25 -10.08 7.48 -7.84
C THR A 25 -10.18 6.67 -6.54
N PRO A 26 -10.92 5.54 -6.56
CA PRO A 26 -11.09 4.75 -5.35
C PRO A 26 -9.74 4.15 -4.94
N LYS A 27 -9.40 4.30 -3.64
CA LYS A 27 -8.21 3.70 -3.06
C LYS A 27 -8.45 2.22 -2.83
N THR A 28 -7.49 1.39 -3.21
CA THR A 28 -7.59 -0.08 -3.13
C THR A 28 -6.56 -0.64 -2.16
N PHE A 29 -6.84 -1.81 -1.59
CA PHE A 29 -5.94 -2.50 -0.67
C PHE A 29 -5.94 -3.99 -0.97
N VAL A 30 -4.75 -4.58 -0.89
CA VAL A 30 -4.56 -6.04 -0.98
C VAL A 30 -3.98 -6.50 0.34
N MET A 31 -4.60 -7.46 1.01
CA MET A 31 -4.17 -8.01 2.30
C MET A 31 -4.09 -9.53 2.21
N ARG A 32 -3.20 -10.10 3.03
CA ARG A 32 -3.16 -11.53 3.31
C ARG A 32 -3.66 -11.75 4.74
N SER A 33 -4.30 -12.89 4.99
CA SER A 33 -4.76 -13.29 6.32
C SER A 33 -4.05 -14.58 6.73
N GLY A 34 -3.72 -14.70 8.01
CA GLY A 34 -3.01 -15.85 8.57
C GLY A 34 -1.54 -15.95 8.18
N GLU A 35 -0.93 -17.08 8.56
CA GLU A 35 0.41 -17.45 8.11
C GLU A 35 0.34 -17.98 6.69
N VAL A 36 1.12 -17.39 5.79
CA VAL A 36 1.20 -17.82 4.39
C VAL A 36 2.64 -17.98 3.98
N ASN A 37 2.86 -18.84 3.00
CA ASN A 37 4.20 -19.11 2.46
C ASN A 37 4.77 -17.89 1.74
N HIS A 38 6.11 -17.87 1.63
CA HIS A 38 6.85 -16.78 0.99
C HIS A 38 6.39 -16.48 -0.45
N SER A 39 5.98 -17.49 -1.22
CA SER A 39 5.48 -17.31 -2.59
C SER A 39 4.23 -16.42 -2.65
N VAL A 40 3.32 -16.59 -1.69
CA VAL A 40 2.11 -15.76 -1.59
C VAL A 40 2.47 -14.36 -1.09
N MET A 41 3.45 -14.23 -0.20
CA MET A 41 3.95 -12.93 0.24
C MET A 41 4.57 -12.13 -0.92
N GLY A 42 5.35 -12.80 -1.78
CA GLY A 42 5.90 -12.22 -3.01
C GLY A 42 4.79 -11.74 -3.95
N LEU A 43 3.83 -12.63 -4.25
CA LEU A 43 2.69 -12.31 -5.11
C LEU A 43 1.89 -11.10 -4.63
N VAL A 44 1.61 -10.99 -3.32
CA VAL A 44 0.93 -9.82 -2.75
C VAL A 44 1.75 -8.54 -2.95
N GLY A 45 3.07 -8.61 -2.85
CA GLY A 45 3.96 -7.50 -3.15
C GLY A 45 3.87 -7.06 -4.62
N ASP A 46 3.90 -8.02 -5.54
CA ASP A 46 3.84 -7.77 -6.97
C ASP A 46 2.49 -7.18 -7.39
N ILE A 47 1.37 -7.72 -6.90
CA ILE A 47 0.03 -7.17 -7.18
C ILE A 47 -0.07 -5.73 -6.67
N ARG A 48 0.42 -5.46 -5.45
CA ARG A 48 0.41 -4.08 -4.91
C ARG A 48 1.25 -3.12 -5.74
N ARG A 49 2.31 -3.60 -6.39
CA ARG A 49 3.16 -2.81 -7.29
C ARG A 49 2.49 -2.53 -8.63
N VAL A 50 1.80 -3.52 -9.20
CA VAL A 50 1.03 -3.38 -10.45
C VAL A 50 -0.11 -2.38 -10.27
N MET A 51 -0.77 -2.39 -9.10
CA MET A 51 -1.87 -1.49 -8.78
C MET A 51 -1.41 -0.15 -8.16
N GLU A 52 -0.13 0.22 -8.28
CA GLU A 52 0.33 1.57 -7.96
C GLU A 52 -0.28 2.58 -8.95
N PRO A 53 -0.64 3.79 -8.50
CA PRO A 53 -0.38 4.37 -7.18
C PRO A 53 -1.50 4.19 -6.14
N ASN A 54 -2.64 3.66 -6.56
CA ASN A 54 -3.88 3.68 -5.75
C ASN A 54 -3.87 2.62 -4.63
N THR A 55 -2.91 1.70 -4.65
CA THR A 55 -2.77 0.61 -3.68
C THR A 55 -1.68 0.86 -2.63
N ALA A 56 -1.91 0.40 -1.40
CA ALA A 56 -0.96 0.54 -0.30
C ALA A 56 0.25 -0.43 -0.41
N THR A 57 1.30 -0.02 -1.13
CA THR A 57 2.49 -0.84 -1.36
C THR A 57 3.21 -1.25 -0.07
N LYS A 58 3.29 -0.35 0.93
CA LYS A 58 4.09 -0.56 2.15
C LYS A 58 3.30 -1.16 3.32
N LEU A 59 2.08 -1.66 3.06
CA LEU A 59 1.27 -2.30 4.07
C LEU A 59 1.98 -3.57 4.58
N ARG A 60 2.15 -3.73 5.89
CA ARG A 60 2.85 -4.88 6.50
C ARG A 60 1.87 -5.89 7.05
#